data_AF-A0A440W980-F1
#
_entry.id   AF-A0A440W980-F1
#
_cell.length_a   1.000
_cell.length_b   1.000
_cell.length_c   1.000
_cell.angle_alpha   90.00
_cell.angle_beta   90.00
_cell.angle_gamma   90.00
#
_symmetry.space_group_name_H-M   'P 1'
#
loop_
_entity.id
_entity.type
_entity.pdbx_description
1 polymer ?
#
loop_
_entity_poly.entity_id
_entity_poly.type
_entity_poly.pdbx_seq_one_letter_code
_entity_poly.pdbx_strand_id
1 'polypeptide(L)'
;MAITLSQTDADFELRFSAFLTTKREVSADVEAVVRDIVARVRAEGDKALIDYTLKFDKADLSRLGIAVSRADIEKAYAAADPATVEA
;
A
#
# COMPACT_ATOMS: atom_id res chain seq x y z
N MET A 1 20.63 8.15 9.71
CA MET A 1 21.67 7.62 10.62
C MET A 1 21.16 6.34 11.25
N ALA A 2 21.97 5.28 11.29
CA ALA A 2 21.58 4.02 11.94
C ALA A 2 21.63 4.18 13.47
N ILE A 3 20.66 3.58 14.16
CA ILE A 3 20.70 3.45 15.63
C ILE A 3 21.60 2.26 15.95
N THR A 4 22.65 2.48 16.75
CA THR A 4 23.54 1.43 17.24
C THR A 4 23.37 1.30 18.75
N LEU A 5 23.15 0.07 19.22
CA LEU A 5 23.03 -0.29 20.64
C LEU A 5 24.10 -1.34 20.96
N SER A 6 24.81 -1.19 22.09
CA SER A 6 25.74 -2.20 22.60
C SER A 6 25.23 -2.80 23.90
N GLN A 7 25.18 -4.13 24.00
CA GLN A 7 24.69 -4.83 25.19
C GLN A 7 25.51 -4.52 26.45
N THR A 8 26.77 -4.12 26.29
CA THR A 8 27.69 -3.81 27.38
C THR A 8 27.47 -2.42 27.99
N ASP A 9 26.68 -1.57 27.34
CA ASP A 9 26.42 -0.23 27.84
C ASP A 9 25.56 -0.30 29.11
N ALA A 10 25.91 0.48 30.13
CA ALA A 10 25.18 0.49 31.41
C ALA A 10 23.71 0.90 31.27
N ASP A 11 23.35 1.58 30.17
CA ASP A 11 22.01 2.04 29.84
C ASP A 11 21.34 1.21 28.71
N PHE A 12 21.93 0.06 28.34
CA PHE A 12 21.44 -0.78 27.24
C PHE A 12 19.96 -1.13 27.39
N GLU A 13 19.54 -1.64 28.54
CA GLU A 13 18.15 -2.09 28.75
C GLU A 13 17.13 -0.96 28.55
N LEU A 14 17.48 0.25 29.02
CA LEU A 14 16.66 1.44 28.86
C LEU A 14 16.55 1.85 27.38
N ARG A 15 17.69 1.92 26.68
CA ARG A 15 17.74 2.32 25.26
C ARG A 15 17.13 1.27 24.33
N PHE A 16 17.30 0.00 24.65
CA PHE A 16 16.72 -1.12 23.91
C PHE A 16 15.21 -1.16 24.10
N SER A 17 14.71 -1.03 25.34
CA SER A 17 13.26 -0.92 25.60
C SER A 17 12.61 0.26 24.86
N ALA A 18 13.26 1.43 24.85
CA ALA A 18 12.77 2.59 24.09
C ALA A 18 12.82 2.37 22.56
N PHE A 19 13.83 1.66 22.06
CA PHE A 19 13.90 1.28 20.66
C PHE A 19 12.75 0.32 20.25
N LEU A 20 12.44 -0.66 21.10
CA LEU A 20 11.35 -1.60 20.85
C LEU A 20 9.98 -0.92 20.79
N THR A 21 9.78 0.18 21.51
CA THR A 21 8.54 0.97 21.46
C THR A 21 8.50 1.95 20.29
N THR A 22 9.61 2.14 19.57
CA THR A 22 9.71 3.09 18.45
C THR A 22 8.89 2.65 17.22
N LYS A 23 8.45 1.39 17.14
CA LYS A 23 7.62 0.91 16.02
C LYS A 23 6.42 0.10 16.47
N ARG A 24 5.26 0.76 16.50
CA ARG A 24 3.92 0.29 16.06
C ARG A 24 2.90 1.41 16.30
N GLU A 25 3.11 2.58 15.72
CA GLU A 25 1.99 3.49 15.54
C GLU A 25 1.30 3.15 14.22
N VAL A 26 0.21 2.39 14.33
CA VAL A 26 -0.92 2.69 13.45
C VAL A 26 -1.33 4.09 13.86
N SER A 27 -0.89 5.09 13.10
CA SER A 27 -1.30 6.48 13.34
C SER A 27 -2.83 6.48 13.37
N ALA A 28 -3.43 6.96 14.46
CA ALA A 28 -4.89 7.06 14.60
C ALA A 28 -5.51 7.82 13.42
N ASP A 29 -4.74 8.70 12.80
CA ASP A 29 -5.12 9.43 11.59
C ASP A 29 -5.31 8.50 10.40
N VAL A 30 -4.45 7.48 10.23
CA VAL A 30 -4.60 6.47 9.18
C VAL A 30 -5.82 5.59 9.45
N GLU A 31 -6.07 5.21 10.71
CA GLU A 31 -7.24 4.43 11.07
C GLU A 31 -8.54 5.17 10.71
N ALA A 32 -8.64 6.45 11.09
CA ALA A 32 -9.79 7.28 10.78
C ALA A 32 -9.99 7.42 9.26
N VAL A 33 -8.92 7.69 8.51
CA VAL A 33 -8.97 7.81 7.04
C VAL A 33 -9.43 6.51 6.38
N VAL A 34 -8.89 5.35 6.79
CA VAL A 34 -9.29 4.06 6.22
C VAL A 34 -10.75 3.74 6.54
N ARG A 35 -11.20 4.04 7.76
CA ARG A 35 -12.60 3.87 8.17
C ARG A 35 -13.54 4.68 7.26
N ASP A 36 -13.19 5.92 6.96
CA ASP A 36 -13.97 6.80 6.08
C ASP A 36 -13.98 6.29 4.64
N ILE A 37 -12.84 5.83 4.11
CA ILE A 37 -12.75 5.24 2.77
C ILE A 37 -13.66 4.02 2.67
N VAL A 38 -13.60 3.10 3.64
CA VAL A 38 -14.43 1.88 3.64
C VAL A 38 -15.91 2.24 3.75
N ALA A 39 -16.28 3.17 4.63
CA ALA A 39 -17.67 3.62 4.77
C ALA A 39 -18.20 4.21 3.46
N ARG A 40 -17.40 5.03 2.79
CA ARG A 40 -17.76 5.67 1.53
C ARG A 40 -17.89 4.67 0.39
N VAL A 41 -16.95 3.74 0.24
CA VAL A 41 -17.05 2.67 -0.77
C VAL A 41 -18.29 1.80 -0.52
N ARG A 42 -18.63 1.52 0.73
CA ARG A 42 -19.86 0.76 1.05
C ARG A 42 -21.13 1.52 0.66
N ALA A 43 -21.15 2.84 0.83
CA ALA A 43 -22.32 3.67 0.55
C ALA A 43 -22.47 4.03 -0.94
N GLU A 44 -21.36 4.30 -1.64
CA GLU A 44 -21.34 4.83 -3.00
C GLU A 44 -20.86 3.82 -4.06
N GLY A 45 -20.34 2.66 -3.65
CA GLY A 45 -19.85 1.61 -4.55
C GLY A 45 -18.74 2.09 -5.49
N ASP A 46 -18.88 1.73 -6.76
CA ASP A 46 -17.89 2.01 -7.82
C ASP A 46 -17.56 3.49 -7.98
N LYS A 47 -18.52 4.39 -7.68
CA LYS A 47 -18.26 5.84 -7.73
C LYS A 47 -17.13 6.23 -6.78
N ALA A 48 -17.19 5.80 -5.52
CA ALA A 48 -16.15 6.09 -4.55
C ALA A 48 -14.84 5.39 -4.90
N LEU A 49 -14.90 4.18 -5.46
CA LEU A 49 -13.72 3.46 -5.93
C LEU A 49 -12.99 4.24 -7.04
N ILE A 50 -13.73 4.69 -8.07
CA ILE A 50 -13.18 5.51 -9.18
C ILE A 50 -12.56 6.81 -8.62
N ASP A 51 -13.26 7.50 -7.72
CA ASP A 51 -12.77 8.74 -7.12
C ASP A 51 -11.47 8.53 -6.33
N TYR A 52 -11.39 7.46 -5.53
CA TYR A 52 -10.18 7.16 -4.74
C TYR A 52 -9.02 6.68 -5.60
N THR A 53 -9.27 5.88 -6.65
CA THR A 53 -8.23 5.50 -7.61
C THR A 53 -7.67 6.72 -8.34
N LEU A 54 -8.52 7.67 -8.75
CA LEU A 54 -8.04 8.93 -9.34
C LEU A 54 -7.21 9.74 -8.33
N LYS A 55 -7.62 9.77 -7.06
CA LYS A 55 -6.91 10.49 -6.00
C LYS A 55 -5.54 9.90 -5.69
N PHE A 56 -5.46 8.59 -5.47
CA PHE A 56 -4.26 7.92 -4.96
C PHE A 56 -3.35 7.39 -6.07
N ASP A 57 -3.92 6.78 -7.11
CA ASP A 57 -3.18 6.11 -8.17
C ASP A 57 -3.03 6.98 -9.44
N LYS A 58 -3.73 8.12 -9.47
CA LYS A 58 -3.76 9.05 -10.62
C LYS A 58 -4.29 8.42 -11.91
N ALA A 59 -5.05 7.34 -11.80
CA ALA A 59 -5.67 6.64 -12.92
C ALA A 59 -7.18 6.96 -12.99
N ASP A 60 -7.67 7.22 -14.20
CA ASP A 60 -9.09 7.48 -14.45
C ASP A 60 -9.82 6.21 -14.88
N LEU A 61 -10.38 5.49 -13.90
CA LEU A 61 -11.13 4.26 -14.14
C LEU A 61 -12.46 4.48 -14.88
N SER A 62 -12.98 5.71 -14.94
CA SER A 62 -14.16 6.00 -15.76
C SER A 62 -13.87 5.86 -17.26
N ARG A 63 -12.60 6.02 -17.65
CA ARG A 63 -12.12 5.86 -19.03
C ARG A 63 -11.46 4.51 -19.26
N LEU A 64 -10.71 4.01 -18.28
CA LEU A 64 -9.96 2.75 -18.39
C LEU A 64 -10.83 1.51 -18.17
N GLY A 65 -11.91 1.65 -17.41
CA GLY A 65 -12.64 0.50 -16.87
C GLY A 65 -11.96 -0.07 -15.62
N ILE A 66 -12.74 -0.71 -14.75
CA ILE A 66 -12.25 -1.30 -13.50
C ILE A 66 -11.57 -2.65 -13.77
N ALA A 67 -12.16 -3.48 -14.62
CA ALA A 67 -11.63 -4.80 -14.95
C ALA A 67 -10.63 -4.69 -16.12
N VAL A 68 -9.45 -5.27 -15.94
CA VAL A 68 -8.49 -5.45 -17.04
C VAL A 68 -9.08 -6.43 -18.06
N SER A 69 -9.08 -6.05 -19.34
CA SER A 69 -9.67 -6.89 -20.37
C SER A 69 -8.78 -8.11 -20.67
N ARG A 70 -9.41 -9.20 -21.12
CA ARG A 70 -8.67 -10.38 -21.58
C ARG A 70 -7.71 -10.04 -22.74
N ALA A 71 -8.12 -9.12 -23.61
CA ALA A 71 -7.29 -8.67 -24.73
C ALA A 71 -6.02 -7.95 -24.24
N ASP A 72 -6.13 -7.13 -23.19
CA ASP A 72 -4.96 -6.47 -22.60
C ASP A 72 -3.99 -7.47 -21.97
N ILE A 73 -4.52 -8.52 -21.33
CA ILE A 73 -3.72 -9.61 -20.77
C ILE A 73 -2.99 -10.36 -21.89
N GLU A 74 -3.69 -10.77 -22.93
CA GLU A 74 -3.10 -11.48 -24.09
C GLU A 74 -2.01 -10.63 -24.76
N LYS A 75 -2.26 -9.32 -24.92
CA LYS A 75 -1.29 -8.37 -25.45
C LYS A 75 -0.05 -8.25 -24.55
N ALA A 76 -0.22 -8.21 -23.23
CA ALA A 76 0.88 -8.15 -22.28
C ALA A 76 1.75 -9.41 -22.34
N TYR A 77 1.14 -10.60 -22.42
CA TYR A 77 1.86 -11.86 -22.61
C TYR A 77 2.67 -11.88 -23.90
N ALA A 78 2.09 -11.42 -25.02
CA ALA A 78 2.78 -11.39 -26.30
C ALA A 78 3.94 -10.38 -26.35
N ALA A 79 3.91 -9.34 -25.51
CA ALA A 79 4.93 -8.29 -25.46
C ALA A 79 6.05 -8.58 -24.43
N ALA A 80 5.85 -9.56 -23.54
CA ALA A 80 6.83 -9.92 -22.53
C ALA A 80 8.03 -10.67 -23.14
N ASP A 81 9.19 -10.59 -22.48
CA ASP A 81 10.37 -11.38 -22.84
C ASP A 81 10.04 -12.87 -22.72
N PRO A 82 10.24 -13.69 -23.78
CA PRO A 82 9.99 -15.13 -23.74
C PRO A 82 10.68 -15.83 -22.56
N ALA A 83 11.89 -15.43 -22.19
CA ALA A 83 12.61 -16.01 -21.06
C ALA A 83 11.93 -15.71 -19.71
N THR A 84 11.24 -14.56 -19.59
CA THR A 84 10.45 -14.22 -18.39
C THR A 84 9.12 -14.97 -18.36
N VAL A 85 8.54 -15.27 -19.52
CA VAL A 85 7.30 -16.05 -19.63
C VAL A 85 7.55 -17.53 -19.31
N GLU A 86 8.74 -18.05 -19.61
CA GLU A 86 9.12 -19.45 -19.39
C GLU A 86 9.64 -19.75 -17.97
N ALA A 87 10.25 -18.78 -17.28
CA ALA A 87 10.92 -18.94 -15.98
C ALA A 87 9.99 -19.34 -14.82
#